data_AF-I0K3R3-F1
#
_entry.id   AF-I0K3R3-F1
#
_cell.length_a   1.000
_cell.length_b   1.000
_cell.length_c   1.000
_cell.angle_alpha   90.00
_cell.angle_beta   90.00
_cell.angle_gamma   90.00
#
_symmetry.space_group_name_H-M   'P 1'
#
loop_
_entity.id
_entity.type
_entity.pdbx_description
1 polymer ?
#
loop_
_entity_poly.entity_id
_entity_poly.type
_entity_poly.pdbx_seq_one_letter_code
_entity_poly.pdbx_strand_id
1 'polypeptide(L)'
;MRLEPYEGKLSCTVLRGVGGGNAPRLLDYVSCERSFNPSLEGKPVVVLSNNDGCVVARSNEAKELKIPMGVPYFQLEELVRTHDVKVFSSNYTLYGDMSARLMSLIGRFVENVEVNSIDEAFLDLSGYESIYPDLPAFASQLRVN
;
A
#
# COMPACT_ATOMS: atom_id res chain seq x y z
N MET A 1 -0.36 -3.99 -8.95
CA MET A 1 0.63 -4.84 -9.62
C MET A 1 0.77 -4.39 -11.06
N ARG A 2 1.86 -3.68 -11.34
CA ARG A 2 2.30 -3.31 -12.69
C ARG A 2 3.53 -4.18 -12.97
N LEU A 3 3.60 -4.82 -14.13
CA LEU A 3 4.77 -5.56 -14.59
C LEU A 3 5.66 -4.57 -15.37
N GLU A 4 6.90 -4.37 -14.97
CA GLU A 4 7.86 -3.46 -15.60
C GLU A 4 9.21 -4.19 -15.71
N PRO A 5 9.85 -4.23 -16.89
CA PRO A 5 11.14 -4.90 -17.05
C PRO A 5 12.19 -4.32 -16.10
N TYR A 6 12.90 -5.18 -15.37
CA TYR A 6 14.11 -4.83 -14.63
C TYR A 6 15.22 -5.79 -15.08
N GLU A 7 16.24 -5.26 -15.76
CA GLU A 7 17.47 -5.98 -16.12
C GLU A 7 17.28 -7.44 -16.63
N GLY A 8 16.35 -7.66 -17.57
CA GLY A 8 16.14 -8.99 -18.16
C GLY A 8 15.43 -10.00 -17.26
N LYS A 9 14.96 -9.59 -16.07
CA LYS A 9 14.06 -10.34 -15.20
C LYS A 9 12.63 -9.85 -15.46
N LEU A 10 11.67 -10.78 -15.52
CA LEU A 10 10.24 -10.47 -15.53
C LEU A 10 9.84 -9.87 -14.18
N SER A 11 10.23 -8.61 -13.96
CA SER A 11 9.92 -7.84 -12.78
C SER A 11 8.49 -7.32 -12.90
N CYS A 12 7.72 -7.48 -11.82
CA CYS A 12 7.35 -6.34 -10.98
C CYS A 12 6.04 -6.65 -10.25
N THR A 13 6.11 -6.74 -8.92
CA THR A 13 4.94 -6.56 -8.05
C THR A 13 5.04 -5.19 -7.41
N VAL A 14 4.81 -4.14 -8.18
CA VAL A 14 4.45 -2.84 -7.60
C VAL A 14 3.09 -3.02 -6.90
N LEU A 15 3.06 -2.99 -5.57
CA LEU A 15 1.82 -2.75 -4.82
C LEU A 15 1.47 -1.26 -4.77
N ARG A 16 2.07 -0.40 -5.61
CA ARG A 16 1.52 0.94 -5.80
C ARG A 16 0.20 0.85 -6.53
N GLY A 17 -0.86 1.26 -5.84
CA GLY A 17 -2.09 1.68 -6.50
C GLY A 17 -1.75 2.82 -7.45
N VAL A 18 -1.94 2.61 -8.75
CA VAL A 18 -1.87 3.68 -9.75
C VAL A 18 -2.89 4.74 -9.33
N GLY A 19 -2.48 6.01 -9.29
CA GLY A 19 -3.40 7.12 -9.11
C GLY A 19 -4.50 7.05 -10.17
N GLY A 20 -5.76 7.10 -9.74
CA GLY A 20 -6.92 7.32 -10.62
C GLY A 20 -8.04 6.28 -10.58
N GLY A 21 -8.03 5.26 -9.71
CA GLY A 21 -9.15 4.31 -9.64
C GLY A 21 -9.32 3.62 -8.29
N ASN A 22 -10.54 3.14 -8.03
CA ASN A 22 -11.00 2.39 -6.86
C ASN A 22 -10.39 0.98 -6.73
N ALA A 23 -9.23 0.72 -7.32
CA ALA A 23 -8.57 -0.58 -7.21
C ALA A 23 -7.98 -0.76 -5.79
N PRO A 24 -8.26 -1.88 -5.10
CA PRO A 24 -7.76 -2.12 -3.76
C PRO A 24 -6.21 -2.15 -3.75
N ARG A 25 -5.61 -1.31 -2.89
CA ARG A 25 -4.19 -1.39 -2.56
C ARG A 25 -3.98 -2.56 -1.60
N LEU A 26 -2.93 -3.35 -1.82
CA LEU A 26 -2.64 -4.54 -1.01
C LEU A 26 -2.09 -4.17 0.37
N LEU A 27 -1.28 -3.11 0.48
CA LEU A 27 -0.85 -2.56 1.76
C LEU A 27 -0.44 -1.09 1.61
N ASP A 28 -0.96 -0.24 2.48
CA ASP A 28 -0.50 1.11 2.80
C ASP A 28 -0.82 1.40 4.29
N TYR A 29 -0.27 2.46 4.89
CA TYR A 29 -0.49 2.71 6.33
C TYR A 29 -1.97 2.88 6.69
N VAL A 30 -2.80 3.43 5.80
CA VAL A 30 -4.25 3.56 6.06
C VAL A 30 -4.94 2.20 6.04
N SER A 31 -4.55 1.32 5.11
CA SER A 31 -5.07 -0.05 5.07
C SER A 31 -4.66 -0.86 6.30
N CYS A 32 -3.46 -0.60 6.86
CA CYS A 32 -3.07 -1.18 8.14
C CYS A 32 -4.03 -0.75 9.24
N GLU A 33 -4.31 0.55 9.40
CA GLU A 33 -5.27 1.03 10.39
C GLU A 33 -6.68 0.43 10.20
N ARG A 34 -7.15 0.35 8.95
CA ARG A 34 -8.47 -0.25 8.60
C ARG A 34 -8.55 -1.74 8.92
N SER A 35 -7.44 -2.47 8.78
CA SER A 35 -7.40 -3.91 9.09
C SER A 35 -7.68 -4.19 10.56
N PHE A 36 -7.31 -3.27 11.45
CA PHE A 36 -7.56 -3.37 12.90
C PHE A 36 -8.81 -2.60 13.34
N ASN A 37 -9.28 -1.66 12.53
CA ASN A 37 -10.50 -0.91 12.80
C ASN A 37 -11.37 -0.78 11.53
N PRO A 38 -12.22 -1.78 11.23
CA PRO A 38 -13.10 -1.76 10.07
C PRO A 38 -14.08 -0.58 10.02
N SER A 39 -14.33 0.09 11.16
CA SER A 39 -15.19 1.29 11.19
C SER A 39 -14.60 2.48 10.45
N LEU A 40 -13.34 2.41 10.03
CA LEU A 40 -12.64 3.41 9.22
C LEU A 40 -12.90 3.26 7.71
N GLU A 41 -13.58 2.20 7.29
CA GLU A 41 -13.94 2.00 5.88
C GLU A 41 -14.94 3.07 5.42
N GLY A 42 -14.73 3.60 4.21
CA GLY A 42 -15.54 4.71 3.68
C GLY A 42 -15.33 6.07 4.39
N LYS A 43 -14.36 6.19 5.31
CA LYS A 43 -14.06 7.44 6.03
C LYS A 43 -12.77 8.08 5.52
N PRO A 44 -12.67 9.44 5.53
CA PRO A 44 -11.41 10.12 5.29
C PRO A 44 -10.43 9.82 6.42
N VAL A 45 -9.31 9.19 6.07
CA VAL A 45 -8.24 8.82 7.01
C VAL A 45 -6.90 9.37 6.51
N VAL A 46 -6.10 9.92 7.42
CA VAL A 46 -4.70 10.28 7.19
C VAL A 46 -3.81 9.68 8.28
N VAL A 47 -2.60 9.29 7.89
CA VAL A 47 -1.53 8.90 8.81
C VAL A 47 -0.43 9.94 8.73
N LEU A 48 0.05 10.40 9.89
CA LEU A 48 1.07 11.44 10.02
C LEU A 48 2.46 10.83 10.23
N SER A 49 3.52 11.57 9.88
CA SER A 49 4.92 11.19 10.10
C SER A 49 5.26 11.07 11.59
N ASN A 50 6.51 10.68 11.89
CA ASN A 50 7.08 10.87 13.23
C ASN A 50 6.83 12.29 13.75
N ASN A 51 6.47 12.38 15.03
CA ASN A 51 6.11 13.63 15.72
C ASN A 51 4.94 14.40 15.07
N ASP A 52 4.07 13.72 14.31
CA ASP A 52 2.86 14.28 13.71
C ASP A 52 3.10 15.50 12.81
N GLY A 53 4.28 15.57 12.19
CA GLY A 53 4.70 16.72 11.39
C GLY A 53 3.89 16.91 10.10
N CYS A 54 3.77 15.86 9.29
CA CYS A 54 3.10 15.94 7.99
C CYS A 54 2.36 14.65 7.61
N VAL A 55 1.44 14.74 6.65
CA VAL A 55 0.68 13.58 6.13
C VAL A 55 1.59 12.69 5.29
N VAL A 56 1.73 11.42 5.67
CA VAL A 56 2.55 10.41 4.96
C VAL A 56 1.73 9.31 4.30
N ALA A 57 0.46 9.14 4.68
CA ALA A 57 -0.50 8.31 3.97
C ALA A 57 -1.91 8.89 4.07
N ARG A 58 -2.76 8.58 3.08
CA ARG A 58 -4.12 9.12 2.97
C ARG A 58 -5.05 8.16 2.23
N SER A 59 -6.27 8.03 2.75
CA SER A 59 -7.34 7.25 2.15
C SER A 59 -7.82 7.87 0.83
N ASN A 60 -8.65 7.17 0.06
CA ASN A 60 -9.21 7.73 -1.18
C ASN A 60 -10.15 8.91 -0.85
N GLU A 61 -10.94 8.79 0.20
CA GLU A 61 -11.86 9.81 0.71
C GLU A 61 -11.07 11.06 1.15
N ALA A 62 -9.91 10.90 1.81
CA ALA A 62 -9.03 12.02 2.13
C ALA A 62 -8.43 12.70 0.88
N LYS A 63 -8.17 11.93 -0.20
CA LYS A 63 -7.72 12.50 -1.49
C LYS A 63 -8.83 13.28 -2.19
N GLU A 64 -10.08 12.85 -2.06
CA GLU A 64 -11.26 13.56 -2.59
C GLU A 64 -11.42 14.93 -1.94
N LEU A 65 -11.12 15.03 -0.63
CA LEU A 65 -11.01 16.28 0.13
C LEU A 65 -9.79 17.14 -0.25
N LYS A 66 -9.02 16.74 -1.27
CA LYS A 66 -7.83 17.45 -1.77
C LYS A 66 -6.68 17.60 -0.77
N ILE A 67 -6.66 16.82 0.31
CA ILE A 67 -5.55 16.82 1.29
C ILE A 67 -4.27 16.36 0.59
N PRO A 68 -3.23 17.20 0.40
CA PRO A 68 -2.01 16.80 -0.31
C PRO A 68 -1.18 15.78 0.46
N MET A 69 -0.29 15.07 -0.24
CA MET A 69 0.75 14.27 0.43
C MET A 69 1.84 15.20 0.94
N GLY A 70 2.40 14.95 2.13
CA GLY A 70 3.49 15.73 2.72
C GLY A 70 3.07 17.10 3.26
N VAL A 71 1.78 17.44 3.23
CA VAL A 71 1.27 18.67 3.83
C VAL A 71 1.47 18.64 5.35
N PRO A 72 1.96 19.73 5.98
CA PRO A 72 2.06 19.81 7.43
C PRO A 72 0.69 19.70 8.10
N TYR A 73 0.60 18.94 9.19
CA TYR A 73 -0.68 18.66 9.84
C TYR A 73 -1.40 19.92 10.34
N PHE A 74 -0.66 20.90 10.88
CA PHE A 74 -1.23 22.16 11.38
C PHE A 74 -1.96 22.97 10.30
N GLN A 75 -1.64 22.77 9.01
CA GLN A 75 -2.33 23.43 7.90
C GLN A 75 -3.70 22.81 7.60
N LEU A 76 -3.99 21.64 8.17
CA LEU A 76 -5.20 20.87 7.91
C LEU A 76 -6.24 20.96 9.04
N GLU A 77 -5.96 21.64 10.16
CA GLU A 77 -6.80 21.61 11.36
C GLU A 77 -8.29 21.91 11.07
N GLU A 78 -8.56 22.96 10.29
CA GLU A 78 -9.91 23.33 9.92
C GLU A 78 -10.60 22.28 9.05
N LEU A 79 -9.89 21.77 8.04
CA LEU A 79 -10.39 20.76 7.13
C LEU A 79 -10.67 19.43 7.84
N VAL A 80 -9.76 19.04 8.75
CA VAL A 80 -9.89 17.84 9.58
C VAL A 80 -11.14 17.92 10.44
N ARG A 81 -11.35 19.06 11.13
CA ARG A 81 -12.54 19.27 11.96
C ARG A 81 -13.83 19.30 11.14
N THR A 82 -13.80 19.97 9.98
CA THR A 82 -15.00 20.19 9.15
C THR A 82 -15.49 18.89 8.50
N HIS A 83 -14.58 18.01 8.12
CA HIS A 83 -14.90 16.76 7.41
C HIS A 83 -14.75 15.50 8.27
N ASP A 84 -14.55 15.65 9.58
CA ASP A 84 -14.34 14.54 10.53
C ASP A 84 -13.23 13.57 10.06
N VAL A 85 -12.12 14.13 9.56
CA VAL A 85 -10.96 13.34 9.09
C VAL A 85 -10.35 12.59 10.27
N LYS A 86 -10.19 11.28 10.13
CA LYS A 86 -9.53 10.45 11.14
C LYS A 86 -8.02 10.57 10.96
N VAL A 87 -7.35 10.99 12.01
CA VAL A 87 -5.92 11.29 12.02
C VAL A 87 -5.23 10.30 12.95
N PHE A 88 -4.18 9.65 12.46
CA PHE A 88 -3.38 8.70 13.23
C PHE A 88 -1.91 9.10 13.17
N SER A 89 -1.23 9.05 14.32
CA SER A 89 0.24 9.06 14.36
C SER A 89 0.78 7.77 13.76
N SER A 90 1.95 7.82 13.11
CA SER A 90 2.56 6.61 12.53
C SER A 90 2.85 5.53 13.57
N ASN A 91 2.36 4.32 13.32
CA ASN A 91 2.73 3.11 14.04
C ASN A 91 3.64 2.21 13.18
N TYR A 92 4.91 2.59 13.06
CA TYR A 92 5.85 1.89 12.17
C TYR A 92 6.10 0.42 12.54
N THR A 93 5.99 0.06 13.83
CA THR A 93 6.08 -1.34 14.26
C THR A 93 4.94 -2.15 13.68
N LEU A 94 3.69 -1.68 13.82
CA LEU A 94 2.52 -2.32 13.24
C LEU A 94 2.64 -2.45 11.72
N TYR A 95 3.05 -1.37 11.05
CA TYR A 95 3.14 -1.37 9.60
C TYR A 95 4.23 -2.32 9.11
N GLY A 96 5.36 -2.39 9.82
CA GLY A 96 6.45 -3.33 9.53
C GLY A 96 6.02 -4.79 9.69
N ASP A 97 5.31 -5.11 10.77
CA ASP A 97 4.79 -6.47 11.01
C ASP A 97 3.81 -6.90 9.92
N MET A 98 2.89 -6.01 9.52
CA MET A 98 1.95 -6.25 8.42
C MET A 98 2.66 -6.50 7.09
N SER A 99 3.70 -5.72 6.80
CA SER A 99 4.54 -5.90 5.62
C SER A 99 5.27 -7.22 5.63
N ALA A 100 5.93 -7.58 6.73
CA ALA A 100 6.66 -8.84 6.85
C ALA A 100 5.74 -10.04 6.60
N ARG A 101 4.49 -9.99 7.07
CA ARG A 101 3.47 -11.01 6.79
C ARG A 101 3.12 -11.08 5.31
N LEU A 102 2.88 -9.93 4.67
CA LEU A 102 2.58 -9.88 3.23
C LEU A 102 3.74 -10.42 2.39
N MET A 103 4.98 -10.01 2.68
CA MET A 103 6.17 -10.49 1.98
C MET A 103 6.38 -11.99 2.19
N SER A 104 6.11 -12.49 3.40
CA SER A 104 6.16 -13.93 3.69
C SER A 104 5.12 -14.73 2.89
N LEU A 105 3.92 -14.18 2.66
CA LEU A 105 2.91 -14.81 1.82
C LEU A 105 3.33 -14.83 0.35
N ILE A 106 3.90 -13.72 -0.15
CA ILE A 106 4.42 -13.63 -1.53
C ILE A 106 5.55 -14.65 -1.75
N GLY A 107 6.46 -14.81 -0.77
CA GLY A 107 7.57 -15.78 -0.83
C GLY A 107 7.13 -17.24 -0.91
N ARG A 108 5.85 -17.57 -0.76
CA ARG A 108 5.31 -18.92 -0.97
C ARG A 108 5.12 -19.26 -2.45
N PHE A 109 5.06 -18.26 -3.32
CA PHE A 109 4.80 -18.43 -4.75
C PHE A 109 6.07 -18.38 -5.60
N VAL A 110 7.09 -17.67 -5.12
CA VAL A 110 8.35 -17.42 -5.82
C VAL A 110 9.47 -17.41 -4.80
N GLU A 111 10.57 -18.10 -5.10
CA GLU A 111 11.73 -18.21 -4.21
C GLU A 111 12.48 -16.89 -4.05
N ASN A 112 12.69 -16.18 -5.16
CA ASN A 112 13.50 -14.97 -5.21
C ASN A 112 12.61 -13.73 -5.15
N VAL A 113 12.49 -13.16 -3.94
CA VAL A 113 11.75 -11.93 -3.67
C VAL A 113 12.69 -10.87 -3.09
N GLU A 114 12.79 -9.72 -3.74
CA GLU A 114 13.56 -8.57 -3.29
C GLU A 114 12.61 -7.50 -2.75
N VAL A 115 12.69 -7.19 -1.45
CA VAL A 115 11.83 -6.20 -0.80
C VAL A 115 12.43 -4.79 -1.01
N ASN A 116 11.69 -3.92 -1.70
CA ASN A 116 12.09 -2.53 -1.98
C ASN A 116 11.56 -1.54 -0.95
N SER A 117 10.35 -1.78 -0.42
CA SER A 117 9.74 -1.00 0.65
C SER A 117 8.74 -1.85 1.44
N ILE A 118 8.09 -1.22 2.41
CA ILE A 118 7.03 -1.84 3.23
C ILE A 118 5.84 -2.36 2.41
N ASP A 119 5.60 -1.78 1.24
CA ASP A 119 4.51 -2.11 0.32
C ASP A 119 5.04 -2.41 -1.09
N GLU A 120 6.32 -2.74 -1.26
CA GLU A 120 6.89 -2.94 -2.60
C GLU A 120 7.94 -4.05 -2.60
N ALA A 121 7.80 -4.98 -3.54
CA ALA A 121 8.76 -6.06 -3.76
C ALA A 121 8.87 -6.44 -5.24
N PHE A 122 10.05 -6.90 -5.63
CA PHE A 122 10.35 -7.47 -6.94
C PHE A 122 10.41 -8.98 -6.83
N LEU A 123 9.76 -9.67 -7.77
CA LEU A 123 9.72 -11.14 -7.83
C LEU A 123 10.51 -11.54 -9.08
N ASP A 124 11.47 -12.45 -8.92
CA ASP A 124 12.17 -13.04 -10.05
C ASP A 124 11.44 -14.31 -10.50
N LEU A 125 10.75 -14.20 -11.63
CA LEU A 125 9.93 -15.28 -12.21
C LEU A 125 10.69 -16.12 -13.24
N SER A 126 12.00 -15.96 -13.36
CA SER A 126 12.81 -16.75 -14.29
C SER A 126 12.66 -18.24 -13.98
N GLY A 127 12.29 -19.06 -14.96
CA GLY A 127 12.06 -20.50 -14.78
C GLY A 127 10.64 -20.88 -14.32
N TYR A 128 9.76 -19.91 -14.07
CA TYR A 128 8.36 -20.14 -13.70
C TYR A 128 7.40 -20.05 -14.90
N GLU A 129 7.89 -19.95 -16.14
CA GLU A 129 7.07 -19.69 -17.34
C GLU A 129 6.04 -20.80 -17.60
N SER A 130 6.34 -22.04 -17.18
CA SER A 130 5.40 -23.17 -17.28
C SER A 130 4.37 -23.21 -16.14
N ILE A 131 4.67 -22.59 -14.99
CA ILE A 131 3.82 -22.55 -13.80
C ILE A 131 2.88 -21.34 -13.86
N TYR A 132 3.43 -20.19 -14.25
CA TYR A 132 2.73 -18.91 -14.41
C TYR A 132 2.82 -18.43 -15.86
N PRO A 133 2.14 -19.10 -16.81
CA PRO A 133 2.20 -18.74 -18.23
C PRO A 133 1.51 -17.40 -18.54
N ASP A 134 0.59 -16.98 -17.67
CA ASP A 134 -0.12 -15.70 -17.74
C ASP A 134 0.18 -14.89 -16.47
N LEU A 135 1.15 -13.98 -16.59
CA LEU A 135 1.57 -13.13 -15.47
C LEU A 135 0.47 -12.17 -14.99
N PRO A 136 -0.34 -11.52 -15.86
CA PRO A 136 -1.54 -10.82 -15.43
C PRO A 136 -2.52 -11.65 -14.61
N ALA A 137 -2.76 -12.91 -14.99
CA ALA A 137 -3.61 -13.82 -14.24
C ALA A 137 -3.01 -14.17 -12.87
N PHE A 138 -1.72 -14.51 -12.83
CA PHE A 138 -0.99 -14.76 -11.57
C PHE A 138 -1.04 -13.54 -10.63
N ALA A 139 -0.78 -12.35 -11.17
CA ALA A 139 -0.89 -11.08 -10.45
C ALA A 139 -2.28 -10.82 -9.87
N SER A 140 -3.32 -11.35 -10.52
CA SER A 140 -4.71 -11.25 -10.04
C SER A 140 -4.98 -12.25 -8.92
N GLN A 141 -4.45 -13.47 -9.01
CA GLN A 141 -4.57 -14.50 -7.96
C GLN A 141 -3.88 -14.07 -6.65
N LEU A 142 -2.74 -13.37 -6.75
CA LEU A 142 -2.04 -12.79 -5.60
C LEU A 142 -2.86 -11.71 -4.86
N ARG A 143 -3.94 -11.17 -5.46
CA ARG A 143 -4.78 -10.15 -4.80
C ARG A 143 -5.95 -10.72 -4.01
N VAL A 144 -6.32 -11.98 -4.27
CA VAL A 144 -7.56 -12.60 -3.77
C VAL A 144 -7.28 -13.56 -2.61
N ASN A 145 -6.04 -14.04 -2.48
CA ASN A 145 -5.57 -14.83 -1.34
C ASN A 145 -4.94 -13.94 -0.28
#